data_AF-A0A7C9CNN4-F1
#
_entry.id   AF-A0A7C9CNN4-F1
#
_cell.length_a   1.000
_cell.length_b   1.000
_cell.length_c   1.000
_cell.angle_alpha   90.00
_cell.angle_beta   90.00
_cell.angle_gamma   90.00
#
_symmetry.space_group_name_H-M   'P 1'
#
loop_
_entity.id
_entity.type
_entity.pdbx_description
1 polymer ?
#
loop_
_entity_poly.entity_id
_entity_poly.type
_entity_poly.pdbx_seq_one_letter_code
_entity_poly.pdbx_strand_id
1 'polypeptide(L)'
;ITGKLPRFANRVTLKNISPGMKLWGVISEINQKDLAVSLPGGLRGLVRASEAVEPALLDSTKDVEGHILSSLFHVGQLVSCVVLQLDDDKKETGKRKVWLSLHLSLLHKGYSLEAVQEG
;
A
#
# COMPACT_ATOMS: atom_id res chain seq x y z
N ILE A 1 -13.47 0.90 21.24
CA ILE A 1 -14.01 0.61 19.89
C ILE A 1 -15.53 0.60 19.98
N THR A 2 -16.21 1.60 19.41
CA THR A 2 -17.68 1.66 19.37
C THR A 2 -18.17 1.00 18.07
N GLY A 3 -18.91 -0.10 18.20
CA GLY A 3 -19.46 -0.84 17.06
C GLY A 3 -19.59 -2.34 17.33
N LYS A 4 -20.42 -3.04 16.55
CA LYS A 4 -20.50 -4.50 16.61
C LYS A 4 -19.21 -5.09 16.03
N LEU A 5 -18.50 -5.90 16.81
CA LEU A 5 -17.35 -6.66 16.34
C LEU A 5 -17.78 -7.54 15.15
N PRO A 6 -17.09 -7.47 14.00
CA PRO A 6 -17.44 -8.31 12.87
C PRO A 6 -17.21 -9.78 13.24
N ARG A 7 -18.21 -10.63 12.97
CA ARG A 7 -18.16 -12.07 13.26
C ARG A 7 -17.22 -12.83 12.31
N PHE A 8 -16.95 -12.27 11.13
CA PHE A 8 -16.10 -12.86 10.10
C PHE A 8 -15.26 -11.77 9.42
N ALA A 9 -14.07 -12.13 8.95
CA ALA A 9 -13.28 -11.28 8.07
C ALA A 9 -13.89 -11.32 6.66
N ASN A 10 -14.34 -10.16 6.18
CA ASN A 10 -14.88 -10.05 4.82
C ASN A 10 -13.75 -10.12 3.79
N ARG A 11 -13.97 -10.85 2.70
CA ARG A 11 -13.03 -10.85 1.57
C ARG A 11 -12.92 -9.45 0.98
N VAL A 12 -11.69 -8.97 0.77
CA VAL A 12 -11.45 -7.69 0.07
C VAL A 12 -11.81 -7.84 -1.41
N THR A 13 -12.53 -6.88 -1.95
CA THR A 13 -13.02 -6.83 -3.33
C THR A 13 -12.98 -5.40 -3.86
N LEU A 14 -13.05 -5.21 -5.19
CA LEU A 14 -13.12 -3.88 -5.80
C LEU A 14 -14.31 -3.01 -5.34
N LYS A 15 -15.35 -3.64 -4.76
CA LYS A 15 -16.55 -2.95 -4.28
C LYS A 15 -16.44 -2.44 -2.86
N ASN A 16 -15.60 -3.07 -2.03
CA ASN A 16 -15.48 -2.74 -0.61
C ASN A 16 -14.14 -2.10 -0.23
N ILE A 17 -13.17 -2.08 -1.15
CA ILE A 17 -11.93 -1.34 -0.94
C ILE A 17 -12.23 0.17 -0.98
N SER A 18 -11.61 0.93 -0.07
CA SER A 18 -11.77 2.38 0.02
C SER A 18 -10.46 3.04 0.46
N PRO A 19 -10.26 4.33 0.14
CA PRO A 19 -9.15 5.11 0.71
C PRO A 19 -9.07 5.01 2.23
N GLY A 20 -7.85 4.96 2.76
CA GLY A 20 -7.57 4.82 4.18
C GLY A 20 -7.59 3.38 4.71
N MET A 21 -8.06 2.40 3.93
CA MET A 21 -7.94 1.00 4.32
C MET A 21 -6.46 0.59 4.40
N LYS A 22 -6.12 -0.14 5.45
CA LYS A 22 -4.78 -0.70 5.69
C LYS A 22 -4.85 -2.20 5.40
N LEU A 23 -3.96 -2.70 4.54
CA LEU A 23 -3.92 -4.10 4.16
C LEU A 23 -2.49 -4.54 3.85
N TRP A 24 -2.24 -5.83 4.06
CA TRP A 24 -1.01 -6.48 3.62
C TRP A 24 -1.10 -6.85 2.14
N GLY A 25 0.03 -6.72 1.45
CA GLY A 25 0.20 -7.14 0.06
C GLY A 25 1.59 -7.72 -0.16
N VAL A 26 1.78 -8.36 -1.31
CA VAL A 26 3.06 -8.95 -1.70
C VAL A 26 3.57 -8.25 -2.95
N ILE A 27 4.83 -7.81 -2.96
CA ILE A 27 5.44 -7.21 -4.15
C ILE A 27 5.51 -8.25 -5.25
N SER A 28 4.84 -8.01 -6.37
CA SER A 28 4.83 -8.90 -7.53
C SER A 28 5.78 -8.44 -8.63
N GLU A 29 5.96 -7.13 -8.79
CA GLU A 29 6.85 -6.55 -9.81
C GLU A 29 7.51 -5.29 -9.25
N ILE A 30 8.76 -5.05 -9.64
CA ILE A 30 9.53 -3.85 -9.29
C ILE A 30 9.92 -3.17 -10.59
N ASN A 31 9.44 -1.95 -10.80
CA ASN A 31 9.80 -1.13 -11.94
C ASN A 31 10.69 0.04 -11.47
N GLN A 32 11.22 0.80 -12.42
CA GLN A 32 12.06 1.97 -12.11
C GLN A 32 11.29 3.08 -11.37
N LYS A 33 9.99 3.24 -11.63
CA LYS A 33 9.17 4.35 -11.12
C LYS A 33 8.10 3.93 -10.13
N ASP A 34 7.75 2.65 -10.10
CA ASP A 34 6.69 2.11 -9.27
C ASP A 34 6.91 0.63 -8.88
N LEU A 35 6.12 0.18 -7.91
CA LEU A 35 6.01 -1.20 -7.49
C LEU A 35 4.60 -1.70 -7.81
N ALA A 36 4.49 -2.92 -8.32
CA ALA A 36 3.23 -3.63 -8.37
C ALA A 36 3.10 -4.52 -7.14
N VAL A 37 1.97 -4.40 -6.44
CA VAL A 37 1.67 -5.16 -5.23
C VAL A 37 0.44 -6.03 -5.50
N SER A 38 0.57 -7.32 -5.30
CA SER A 38 -0.54 -8.27 -5.28
C SER A 38 -1.26 -8.17 -3.93
N LEU A 39 -2.55 -7.88 -3.99
CA LEU A 39 -3.40 -7.68 -2.83
C LEU A 39 -4.38 -8.86 -2.68
N PRO A 40 -4.93 -9.07 -1.46
CA PRO A 40 -5.95 -10.07 -1.21
C PRO A 40 -7.15 -9.92 -2.15
N GLY A 41 -7.76 -11.05 -2.53
CA GLY A 41 -8.90 -11.05 -3.46
C GLY A 41 -8.52 -10.88 -4.93
N GLY A 42 -7.24 -11.04 -5.28
CA GLY A 42 -6.75 -10.96 -6.66
C GLY A 42 -6.66 -9.53 -7.20
N LEU A 43 -6.68 -8.54 -6.31
CA LEU A 43 -6.55 -7.14 -6.67
C LEU A 43 -5.07 -6.81 -6.95
N ARG A 44 -4.82 -5.88 -7.87
CA ARG A 44 -3.48 -5.37 -8.17
C ARG A 44 -3.39 -3.92 -7.73
N GLY A 45 -2.45 -3.66 -6.83
CA GLY A 45 -2.09 -2.33 -6.36
C GLY A 45 -0.83 -1.80 -7.05
N LEU A 46 -0.71 -0.48 -7.09
CA LEU A 46 0.46 0.24 -7.57
C LEU A 46 0.94 1.22 -6.50
N VAL A 47 2.25 1.23 -6.26
CA VAL A 47 2.92 2.16 -5.34
C VAL A 47 3.93 2.96 -6.14
N ARG A 48 3.85 4.29 -6.14
CA ARG A 48 4.87 5.15 -6.77
C ARG A 48 6.13 5.17 -5.92
N ALA A 49 7.30 5.42 -6.52
CA ALA A 49 8.54 5.53 -5.76
C ALA A 49 8.46 6.52 -4.59
N SER A 50 7.79 7.66 -4.79
CA SER A 50 7.54 8.68 -3.76
C SER A 50 6.68 8.21 -2.59
N GLU A 51 5.87 7.17 -2.78
CA GLU A 51 4.98 6.57 -1.79
C GLU A 51 5.58 5.28 -1.18
N ALA A 52 6.64 4.76 -1.78
CA ALA A 52 7.37 3.59 -1.27
C ALA A 52 8.49 4.00 -0.31
N VAL A 53 9.13 5.14 -0.55
CA VAL A 53 10.31 5.62 0.15
C VAL A 53 10.08 7.07 0.57
N GLU A 54 10.52 7.44 1.77
CA GLU A 54 10.45 8.84 2.19
C GLU A 54 11.42 9.72 1.37
N PRO A 55 11.02 10.96 1.00
CA PRO A 55 11.86 11.90 0.27
C PRO A 55 13.25 12.11 0.90
N ALA A 56 13.33 12.09 2.23
CA ALA A 56 14.59 12.26 2.96
C ALA A 56 15.62 11.14 2.69
N LEU A 57 15.14 9.93 2.37
CA LEU A 57 15.99 8.78 2.02
C LEU A 57 16.35 8.75 0.52
N LEU A 58 15.57 9.43 -0.31
CA LEU A 58 15.86 9.61 -1.74
C LEU A 58 16.99 10.64 -1.95
N ASP A 59 17.08 11.66 -1.08
CA ASP A 59 18.12 12.69 -1.18
C ASP A 59 19.53 12.20 -0.80
N SER A 60 19.64 11.20 0.08
CA SER A 60 20.92 10.59 0.47
C SER A 60 21.45 9.56 -0.53
N THR A 61 20.65 9.19 -1.54
CA THR A 61 20.93 8.12 -2.50
C THR A 61 20.99 8.62 -3.94
N LYS A 62 21.27 9.93 -4.14
CA LYS A 62 21.39 10.57 -5.47
C LYS A 62 22.39 9.92 -6.43
N ASP A 63 23.31 9.10 -5.92
CA ASP A 63 24.26 8.34 -6.76
C ASP A 63 23.70 7.02 -7.33
N VAL A 64 22.47 6.63 -6.96
CA VAL A 64 21.79 5.41 -7.46
C VAL A 64 20.59 5.81 -8.31
N GLU A 65 20.82 6.60 -9.36
CA GLU A 65 19.80 6.99 -10.32
C GLU A 65 19.24 5.75 -11.04
N GLY A 66 18.06 5.28 -10.59
CA GLY A 66 17.23 4.32 -11.32
C GLY A 66 16.94 2.99 -10.62
N HIS A 67 17.62 2.66 -9.51
CA HIS A 67 17.51 1.34 -8.87
C HIS A 67 17.16 1.35 -7.38
N ILE A 68 16.84 2.51 -6.78
CA ILE A 68 16.54 2.62 -5.34
C ILE A 68 15.42 1.64 -4.91
N LEU A 69 14.38 1.48 -5.73
CA LEU A 69 13.30 0.53 -5.45
C LEU A 69 13.80 -0.92 -5.48
N SER A 70 14.65 -1.29 -6.44
CA SER A 70 15.23 -2.62 -6.53
C SER A 70 16.25 -2.92 -5.43
N SER A 71 16.90 -1.90 -4.85
CA SER A 71 17.80 -2.07 -3.71
C SER A 71 17.07 -2.19 -2.37
N LEU A 72 15.90 -1.56 -2.24
CA LEU A 72 15.12 -1.55 -0.99
C LEU A 72 14.07 -2.67 -0.91
N PHE A 73 13.63 -3.17 -2.07
CA PHE A 73 12.54 -4.12 -2.16
C PHE A 73 12.90 -5.32 -3.04
N HIS A 74 12.25 -6.46 -2.78
CA HIS A 74 12.35 -7.65 -3.62
C HIS A 74 10.97 -8.23 -3.96
N VAL A 75 10.89 -8.92 -5.09
CA VAL A 75 9.67 -9.65 -5.48
C VAL A 75 9.41 -10.77 -4.47
N GLY A 76 8.16 -10.93 -4.05
CA GLY A 76 7.75 -11.86 -2.99
C GLY A 76 7.77 -11.24 -1.58
N GLN A 77 8.26 -10.02 -1.42
CA GLN A 77 8.28 -9.34 -0.12
C GLN A 77 6.86 -8.98 0.33
N LEU A 78 6.54 -9.32 1.58
CA LEU A 78 5.32 -8.87 2.24
C LEU A 78 5.47 -7.41 2.68
N VAL A 79 4.51 -6.56 2.30
CA VAL A 79 4.50 -5.12 2.59
C VAL A 79 3.15 -4.68 3.14
N SER A 80 3.19 -3.74 4.08
CA SER A 80 2.00 -3.11 4.62
C SER A 80 1.64 -1.88 3.78
N CYS A 81 0.39 -1.80 3.33
CA CYS A 81 -0.07 -0.79 2.39
C CYS A 81 -1.28 -0.04 2.93
N VAL A 82 -1.33 1.26 2.65
CA VAL A 82 -2.54 2.09 2.81
C VAL A 82 -3.10 2.43 1.45
N VAL A 83 -4.41 2.26 1.27
CA VAL A 83 -5.09 2.69 0.04
C VAL A 83 -5.16 4.21 0.01
N LEU A 84 -4.56 4.82 -1.00
CA LEU A 84 -4.63 6.25 -1.25
C LEU A 84 -5.85 6.60 -2.08
N GLN A 85 -5.99 5.95 -3.23
CA GLN A 85 -7.02 6.27 -4.21
C GLN A 85 -7.35 5.04 -5.05
N LEU A 86 -8.58 5.01 -5.55
CA LEU A 86 -9.04 4.05 -6.54
C LEU A 86 -9.22 4.80 -7.86
N ASP A 87 -8.77 4.21 -8.97
CA ASP A 87 -9.07 4.80 -10.27
C ASP A 87 -10.57 4.66 -10.58
N ASP A 88 -11.14 5.69 -11.20
CA ASP A 88 -12.53 5.69 -11.64
C ASP A 88 -12.61 5.17 -13.08
N ASP A 89 -13.45 4.16 -13.25
CA ASP A 89 -13.59 3.23 -14.39
C ASP A 89 -14.19 3.89 -15.66
N LYS A 90 -13.86 5.15 -15.95
CA LYS A 90 -14.46 5.89 -17.06
C LYS A 90 -13.72 5.80 -18.39
N LYS A 91 -12.52 5.20 -18.47
CA LYS A 91 -11.75 5.25 -19.72
C LYS A 91 -11.11 3.98 -20.27
N GLU A 92 -10.98 2.87 -19.55
CA GLU A 92 -10.42 1.65 -20.16
C GLU A 92 -10.97 0.39 -19.52
N THR A 93 -11.39 -0.54 -20.36
CA THR A 93 -11.94 -1.89 -20.07
C THR A 93 -10.91 -2.85 -19.45
N GLY A 94 -9.96 -2.36 -18.66
CA GLY A 94 -8.81 -3.10 -18.16
C GLY A 94 -8.42 -2.72 -16.73
N LYS A 95 -9.06 -3.39 -15.76
CA LYS A 95 -8.63 -3.53 -14.35
C LYS A 95 -8.44 -2.21 -13.58
N ARG A 96 -9.45 -1.85 -12.80
CA ARG A 96 -9.43 -0.78 -11.79
C ARG A 96 -8.14 -0.82 -10.95
N LYS A 97 -7.31 0.24 -11.06
CA LYS A 97 -6.04 0.35 -10.34
C LYS A 97 -6.28 0.84 -8.91
N VAL A 98 -5.58 0.25 -7.96
CA VAL A 98 -5.56 0.67 -6.55
C VAL A 98 -4.22 1.35 -6.29
N TRP A 99 -4.23 2.64 -5.99
CA TRP A 99 -3.04 3.39 -5.62
C TRP A 99 -2.78 3.22 -4.12
N LEU A 100 -1.54 2.90 -3.79
CA LEU A 100 -1.12 2.53 -2.44
C LEU A 100 0.07 3.37 -1.97
N SER A 101 0.22 3.46 -0.65
CA SER A 101 1.40 3.99 0.02
C SER A 101 1.97 2.98 1.02
N LEU A 102 3.29 2.95 1.15
CA LEU A 102 4.03 2.17 2.14
C LEU A 102 4.55 3.04 3.30
N HIS A 103 4.26 4.35 3.28
CA HIS A 103 4.75 5.27 4.30
C HIS A 103 4.22 4.90 5.69
N LEU A 104 5.15 4.70 6.63
CA LEU A 104 4.83 4.39 8.02
C LEU A 104 4.02 5.49 8.69
N SER A 105 4.24 6.76 8.30
CA SER A 105 3.46 7.90 8.80
C SER A 105 1.95 7.76 8.52
N LEU A 106 1.58 7.22 7.36
CA LEU A 106 0.18 6.94 7.01
C LEU A 106 -0.33 5.67 7.67
N LEU A 107 0.51 4.61 7.70
CA LEU A 107 0.16 3.35 8.38
C LEU A 107 -0.09 3.55 9.87
N HIS A 108 0.72 4.40 10.52
CA HIS A 108 0.64 4.61 11.95
C HIS A 108 -0.31 5.73 12.36
N LYS A 109 -0.88 6.45 11.39
CA LYS A 109 -1.93 7.42 11.66
C LYS A 109 -3.07 6.76 12.44
N GLY A 110 -3.38 7.34 13.61
CA GLY A 110 -4.43 6.87 14.51
C GLY A 110 -3.98 5.89 15.60
N TYR A 111 -2.71 5.45 15.62
CA TYR A 111 -2.14 4.81 16.81
C TYR A 111 -1.66 5.90 17.76
N SER A 112 -2.55 6.34 18.64
CA SER A 112 -2.19 7.16 19.80
C SER A 112 -2.03 6.28 21.04
N LEU A 113 -1.47 6.84 22.12
CA LEU A 113 -1.34 6.15 23.41
C LEU A 113 -2.70 5.60 23.91
N GLU A 114 -3.79 6.31 23.60
CA GLU A 114 -5.18 5.91 23.88
C GLU A 114 -5.59 4.58 23.23
N ALA A 115 -4.93 4.17 22.15
CA ALA A 115 -5.21 2.91 21.45
C ALA A 115 -4.40 1.72 22.02
N VAL A 116 -3.46 1.96 22.93
CA VAL A 116 -2.65 0.93 23.57
C VAL A 116 -3.43 0.35 24.75
N GLN A 117 -3.60 -0.96 24.77
CA GLN A 117 -4.22 -1.70 25.87
C GLN A 117 -3.21 -2.72 26.40
N GLU A 118 -3.13 -2.88 27.73
CA GLU A 118 -2.38 -3.98 28.32
C GLU A 118 -2.98 -5.32 27.87
N GLY A 119 -2.09 -6.27 27.54
CA GLY A 119 -2.43 -7.59 27.00
C GLY A 119 -2.63 -8.65 28.08
#